data_AF-A0AAV6D636-F1
#
_entry.id   AF-A0AAV6D636-F1
#
_cell.length_a   1.000
_cell.length_b   1.000
_cell.length_c   1.000
_cell.angle_alpha   90.00
_cell.angle_beta   90.00
_cell.angle_gamma   90.00
#
_symmetry.space_group_name_H-M   'P 1'
#
loop_
_entity.id
_entity.type
_entity.pdbx_description
1 polymer ?
#
loop_
_entity_poly.entity_id
_entity_poly.type
_entity_poly.pdbx_seq_one_letter_code
_entity_poly.pdbx_strand_id
1 'polypeptide(L)' 'MANARSYEAQYKNGAGWLPGGIFTQARRMEIDSLTPGTTYTVQVRAIGGSTGSSDWSAPQSCMAT' A
#
# COMPACT_ATOMS: atom_id res chain seq x y z
N MET A 1 23.15 5.60 3.13
CA MET A 1 21.94 5.03 3.77
C MET A 1 20.73 5.61 3.06
N ALA A 2 20.13 4.83 2.17
CA ALA A 2 19.01 5.26 1.35
C ALA A 2 17.72 5.12 2.16
N ASN A 3 17.35 6.18 2.87
CA ASN A 3 16.10 6.19 3.62
C ASN A 3 14.93 6.16 2.63
N ALA A 4 13.94 5.29 2.87
CA ALA A 4 12.66 5.36 2.17
C ALA A 4 12.07 6.76 2.41
N ARG A 5 11.82 7.51 1.33
CA ARG A 5 11.27 8.88 1.40
C ARG A 5 9.75 8.85 1.46
N SER A 6 9.17 7.83 0.86
CA SER A 6 7.74 7.59 0.76
C SER A 6 7.48 6.09 0.73
N TYR A 7 6.21 5.71 0.81
CA TYR A 7 5.70 4.36 0.67
C TYR A 7 4.53 4.41 -0.30
N GLU A 8 4.39 3.40 -1.13
CA GLU A 8 3.22 3.26 -1.99
C GLU A 8 2.41 2.07 -1.52
N ALA A 9 1.11 2.28 -1.33
CA ALA A 9 0.17 1.20 -1.06
C ALA A 9 -0.65 0.90 -2.32
N GLN A 10 -1.00 -0.36 -2.48
CA GLN A 10 -2.00 -0.79 -3.44
C GLN A 10 -2.92 -1.82 -2.81
N TYR A 11 -4.15 -1.87 -3.30
CA TYR A 11 -5.19 -2.73 -2.77
C TYR A 11 -5.94 -3.45 -3.90
N LYS A 12 -6.57 -4.58 -3.59
CA LYS A 12 -7.44 -5.29 -4.52
C LYS A 12 -8.59 -5.98 -3.79
N ASN A 13 -9.76 -6.04 -4.42
CA ASN A 13 -10.92 -6.84 -3.99
C ASN A 13 -11.31 -7.91 -5.02
N GLY A 14 -10.39 -8.26 -5.92
CA GLY A 14 -10.66 -9.16 -7.04
C GLY A 14 -9.48 -9.27 -7.99
N ALA A 15 -9.72 -9.13 -9.29
CA ALA A 15 -8.69 -9.18 -10.32
C ALA A 15 -8.04 -7.80 -10.52
N GLY A 16 -6.71 -7.75 -10.39
CA GLY A 16 -5.91 -6.54 -10.59
C GLY A 16 -5.66 -5.75 -9.31
N TRP A 17 -4.52 -5.05 -9.27
CA TRP A 17 -4.17 -4.16 -8.17
C TRP A 17 -4.57 -2.72 -8.50
N LEU A 18 -5.22 -2.05 -7.55
CA LEU A 18 -5.61 -0.66 -7.61
C LEU A 18 -4.67 0.19 -6.75
N PRO A 19 -4.31 1.41 -7.18
CA PRO A 19 -3.46 2.29 -6.39
C PRO A 19 -4.18 2.73 -5.11
N GLY A 20 -3.54 2.48 -3.97
CA GLY A 20 -3.97 2.92 -2.63
C GLY A 20 -3.41 4.27 -2.22
N GLY A 21 -2.54 4.85 -3.03
CA GLY A 21 -1.90 6.14 -2.78
C GLY A 21 -0.44 6.04 -2.38
N ILE A 22 0.22 7.21 -2.35
CA ILE A 22 1.61 7.37 -1.92
C ILE A 22 1.60 8.10 -0.58
N PHE A 23 2.19 7.46 0.42
CA PHE A 23 2.24 7.93 1.80
C PHE A 23 3.67 8.33 2.14
N THR A 24 3.87 9.55 2.66
CA THR A 24 5.19 9.99 3.18
C THR A 24 5.44 9.52 4.60
N GLN A 25 4.41 8.95 5.27
CA GLN A 25 4.50 8.40 6.62
C GLN A 25 4.33 6.88 6.57
N ALA A 26 5.28 6.16 7.16
CA ALA A 26 5.24 4.69 7.25
C ALA A 26 4.17 4.16 8.24
N ARG A 27 3.80 4.98 9.23
CA ARG A 27 3.03 4.53 10.40
C ARG A 27 1.53 4.46 10.17
N ARG A 28 0.99 5.25 9.23
CA ARG A 28 -0.44 5.31 8.95
C ARG A 28 -0.65 5.58 7.47
N MET A 29 -1.34 4.65 6.82
CA MET A 29 -1.74 4.72 5.43
C MET A 29 -3.25 4.50 5.39
N GLU A 30 -4.00 5.57 5.17
CA GLU A 30 -5.46 5.52 5.09
C GLU A 30 -5.86 5.42 3.63
N ILE A 31 -6.47 4.29 3.26
CA ILE A 31 -7.07 4.08 1.94
C ILE A 31 -8.56 4.36 2.11
N ASP A 32 -9.00 5.49 1.59
CA ASP A 32 -10.40 5.91 1.65
C ASP A 32 -11.25 5.30 0.52
N SER A 33 -12.56 5.56 0.57
CA SER A 33 -13.51 5.18 -0.49
C SER A 33 -13.64 3.66 -0.75
N LEU A 34 -13.29 2.84 0.24
CA LEU A 34 -13.49 1.39 0.21
C LEU A 34 -14.93 1.01 0.58
N THR A 35 -15.45 -0.06 -0.02
CA THR A 35 -16.80 -0.57 0.31
C THR A 35 -16.76 -1.36 1.63
N PRO A 36 -17.52 -0.97 2.66
CA PRO A 36 -17.60 -1.72 3.92
C PRO A 36 -18.09 -3.15 3.69
N GLY A 37 -17.59 -4.10 4.50
CA GLY A 37 -17.89 -5.52 4.38
C GLY A 37 -17.15 -6.25 3.25
N THR A 38 -16.33 -5.53 2.46
CA THR A 38 -15.50 -6.14 1.42
C THR A 38 -14.10 -6.47 1.95
N THR A 39 -13.63 -7.67 1.65
CA THR A 39 -12.25 -8.07 1.96
C THR A 39 -11.31 -7.52 0.89
N TYR A 40 -10.39 -6.65 1.30
CA TYR A 40 -9.34 -6.13 0.44
C TYR A 40 -8.00 -6.77 0.81
N THR A 41 -7.23 -7.13 -0.21
CA THR A 41 -5.81 -7.45 -0.04
C THR A 41 -5.01 -6.18 -0.26
N VAL A 42 -4.15 -5.82 0.69
CA VAL A 42 -3.28 -4.65 0.63
C VAL A 42 -1.82 -5.09 0.60
N GLN A 43 -0.98 -4.35 -0.13
CA GLN A 43 0.47 -4.48 -0.06
C GLN A 43 1.13 -3.12 -0.19
N VAL A 44 2.29 -2.96 0.45
CA VAL A 44 3.02 -1.70 0.51
C VAL A 44 4.46 -1.90 0.02
N ARG A 45 5.01 -0.91 -0.66
CA ARG A 45 6.44 -0.88 -1.01
C ARG A 45 7.07 0.43 -0.57
N ALA A 46 8.35 0.39 -0.24
CA ALA A 46 9.11 1.60 0.00
C ALA A 46 9.45 2.27 -1.33
N ILE A 47 9.28 3.59 -1.39
CA ILE A 47 9.74 4.45 -2.48
C ILE A 47 10.78 5.41 -1.92
N GLY A 48 12.02 5.29 -2.40
CA GLY A 48 13.07 6.25 -2.09
C GLY A 48 14.42 5.62 -1.82
N GLY A 49 15.43 6.47 -1.91
CA GLY A 49 16.82 6.04 -2.06
C GLY A 49 17.31 6.21 -3.49
N SER A 50 18.63 6.14 -3.68
CA SER A 50 19.28 6.19 -5.01
C SER A 50 18.87 5.05 -5.95
N THR A 51 18.08 4.08 -5.48
CA THR A 51 17.69 2.85 -6.18
C THR A 51 16.21 2.74 -6.53
N GLY A 52 15.39 3.78 -6.29
CA GLY A 52 13.98 3.79 -6.70
C GLY A 52 13.04 3.08 -5.71
N SER A 53 12.32 2.05 -6.18
CA SER A 53 11.27 1.35 -5.44
C SER A 53 11.77 0.01 -4.88
N SER A 54 11.39 -0.35 -3.66
CA SER A 54 11.61 -1.71 -3.14
C SER A 54 10.66 -2.73 -3.77
N ASP A 55 10.93 -4.00 -3.50
CA ASP A 55 9.93 -5.06 -3.69
C ASP A 55 8.69 -4.80 -2.83
N TRP A 56 7.56 -5.40 -3.21
CA TRP A 56 6.31 -5.30 -2.47
C TRP A 56 6.34 -6.14 -1.20
N SER A 57 5.69 -5.64 -0.14
CA SER A 57 5.48 -6.42 1.08
C SER A 57 4.61 -7.65 0.80
N ALA A 58 4.63 -8.61 1.74
CA ALA A 58 3.66 -9.68 1.73
C ALA A 58 2.23 -9.10 1.69
N PRO A 59 1.34 -9.63 0.82
CA PRO A 59 -0.03 -9.18 0.74
C PRO A 59 -0.78 -9.54 2.03
N GLN A 60 -1.48 -8.56 2.60
CA GLN A 60 -2.27 -8.75 3.81
C GLN A 60 -3.75 -8.52 3.51
N SER A 61 -4.61 -9.44 3.90
CA SER A 61 -6.06 -9.29 3.75
C SER A 61 -6.68 -8.67 4.99
N CYS A 62 -7.45 -7.60 4.79
CA CYS A 62 -8.27 -6.95 5.80
C CYS A 62 -9.66 -6.68 5.25
N MET A 63 -10.68 -6.78 6.10
CA MET A 63 -12.03 -6.35 5.77
C MET A 63 -12.16 -4.85 6.03
N ALA A 64 -12.63 -4.10 5.03
CA ALA A 64 -13.03 -2.72 5.26
C ALA A 64 -14.26 -2.73 6.18
N THR A 65 -14.17 -2.07 7.33
CA THR A 65 -15.27 -1.93 8.31
C THR A 65 -15.80 -0.51 8.28
#